data_AF-A0A2E8FJM2-F1
#
_entry.id   AF-A0A2E8FJM2-F1
#
_cell.length_a   1.000
_cell.length_b   1.000
_cell.length_c   1.000
_cell.angle_alpha   90.00
_cell.angle_beta   90.00
_cell.angle_gamma   90.00
#
_symmetry.space_group_name_H-M   'P 1'
#
loop_
_entity.id
_entity.type
_entity.pdbx_description
1 polymer ?
#
loop_
_entity_poly.entity_id
_entity_poly.type
_entity_poly.pdbx_seq_one_letter_code
_entity_poly.pdbx_strand_id
1 'polypeptide(L)'
;MAPINELQRVEPGGFHIGCPHCQQELRIHRKYAGCHVECKLCRGRFRLDPESSSTRLVGFFAECPHCLEELRAAWRYRQARVACKRCGGRIQFVPLKPAQQNPAVPGTVDG
;
A
#
# COMPACT_ATOMS: atom_id res chain seq x y z
N MET A 1 16.18 6.81 -11.69
CA MET A 1 15.41 8.06 -11.52
C MET A 1 14.90 8.49 -12.89
N ALA A 2 13.59 8.68 -13.04
CA ALA A 2 12.95 9.08 -14.29
C ALA A 2 12.87 10.61 -14.44
N PRO A 3 12.86 11.17 -15.66
CA PRO A 3 12.80 12.62 -15.88
C PRO A 3 11.45 13.21 -15.42
N ILE A 4 11.47 14.41 -14.82
CA ILE A 4 10.31 15.05 -14.14
C ILE A 4 9.16 15.40 -15.10
N ASN A 5 9.46 15.64 -16.39
CA ASN A 5 8.50 16.04 -17.42
C ASN A 5 7.65 14.87 -17.97
N GLU A 6 8.04 13.63 -17.73
CA GLU A 6 7.32 12.43 -18.17
C GLU A 6 6.29 11.98 -17.14
N LEU A 7 5.13 11.51 -17.60
CA LEU A 7 4.13 10.88 -16.73
C LEU A 7 4.55 9.44 -16.42
N GLN A 8 4.90 9.16 -15.17
CA GLN A 8 5.29 7.82 -14.73
C GLN A 8 4.15 7.09 -14.01
N ARG A 9 3.95 5.81 -14.32
CA ARG A 9 2.93 4.96 -13.67
C ARG A 9 3.53 4.34 -12.41
N VAL A 10 2.85 4.49 -11.28
CA VAL A 10 3.37 4.09 -9.96
C VAL A 10 2.35 3.21 -9.26
N GLU A 11 2.76 2.00 -8.90
CA GLU A 11 1.99 1.10 -8.04
C GLU A 11 2.21 1.50 -6.56
N PRO A 12 1.21 1.29 -5.68
CA PRO A 12 1.43 1.36 -4.25
C PRO A 12 2.57 0.44 -3.81
N GLY A 13 3.43 0.92 -2.91
CA GLY A 13 4.39 0.12 -2.13
C GLY A 13 3.70 -0.60 -0.95
N GLY A 14 2.59 -0.04 -0.47
CA GLY A 14 1.74 -0.64 0.56
C GLY A 14 0.65 0.31 1.03
N PHE A 15 -0.03 -0.07 2.11
CA PHE A 15 -1.29 0.52 2.55
C PHE A 15 -1.21 1.04 3.98
N HIS A 16 -1.97 2.10 4.24
CA HIS A 16 -2.38 2.52 5.56
C HIS A 16 -3.84 2.13 5.75
N ILE A 17 -4.12 1.23 6.68
CA ILE A 17 -5.46 0.70 6.95
C ILE A 17 -5.82 0.85 8.42
N GLY A 18 -7.09 1.04 8.72
CA GLY A 18 -7.59 0.87 10.09
C GLY A 18 -7.71 -0.60 10.42
N CYS A 19 -7.14 -1.04 11.54
CA CYS A 19 -7.36 -2.39 12.05
C CYS A 19 -8.86 -2.62 12.30
N PRO A 20 -9.47 -3.70 11.80
CA PRO A 20 -10.90 -3.96 12.03
C PRO A 20 -11.23 -4.27 13.49
N HIS A 21 -10.22 -4.59 14.31
CA HIS A 21 -10.40 -4.98 15.71
C HIS A 21 -10.21 -3.81 16.68
N CYS A 22 -9.10 -3.07 16.57
CA CYS A 22 -8.78 -1.97 17.48
C CYS A 22 -8.82 -0.58 16.86
N GLN A 23 -9.13 -0.48 15.56
CA GLN A 23 -9.28 0.76 14.79
C GLN A 23 -8.01 1.60 14.63
N GLN A 24 -6.89 1.18 15.21
CA GLN A 24 -5.59 1.81 15.03
C GLN A 24 -5.11 1.68 13.58
N GLU A 25 -4.43 2.72 13.08
CA GLU A 25 -3.84 2.69 11.75
C GLU A 25 -2.63 1.75 11.71
N LEU A 26 -2.62 0.86 10.72
CA LEU A 26 -1.53 -0.06 10.42
C LEU A 26 -0.94 0.29 9.05
N ARG A 27 0.39 0.27 8.98
CA ARG A 27 1.15 0.35 7.72
C ARG A 27 1.55 -1.07 7.30
N ILE A 28 1.05 -1.54 6.16
CA ILE A 28 1.28 -2.91 5.68
C ILE A 28 1.80 -2.89 4.25
N HIS A 29 2.88 -3.64 3.99
CA HIS A 29 3.49 -3.72 2.67
C HIS A 29 2.60 -4.46 1.66
N ARG A 30 2.63 -4.05 0.39
CA ARG A 30 1.78 -4.61 -0.69
C ARG A 30 1.91 -6.12 -0.88
N LYS A 31 3.07 -6.69 -0.51
CA LYS A 31 3.35 -8.13 -0.62
C LYS A 31 2.40 -9.01 0.19
N TYR A 32 1.72 -8.43 1.17
CA TYR A 32 0.73 -9.13 2.00
C TYR A 32 -0.70 -8.95 1.49
N ALA A 33 -0.91 -8.28 0.35
CA ALA A 33 -2.23 -8.17 -0.25
C ALA A 33 -2.77 -9.57 -0.60
N GLY A 34 -4.00 -9.86 -0.18
CA GLY A 34 -4.64 -11.17 -0.24
C GLY A 34 -4.35 -12.10 0.94
N CYS A 35 -3.34 -11.82 1.77
CA CYS A 35 -2.91 -12.66 2.90
C CYS A 35 -3.68 -12.35 4.19
N HIS A 36 -3.67 -13.30 5.12
CA HIS A 36 -4.00 -13.03 6.53
C HIS A 36 -2.82 -12.36 7.21
N VAL A 37 -3.08 -11.25 7.88
CA VAL A 37 -2.10 -10.47 8.64
C VAL A 37 -2.56 -10.32 10.09
N GLU A 38 -1.62 -10.08 10.99
CA GLU A 38 -1.87 -9.86 12.40
C GLU A 38 -1.61 -8.40 12.78
N CYS A 39 -2.54 -7.78 13.50
CA CYS A 39 -2.33 -6.44 14.05
C CYS A 39 -1.25 -6.49 15.13
N LYS A 40 -0.14 -5.77 14.94
CA LYS A 40 0.95 -5.67 15.93
C LYS A 40 0.55 -5.00 17.26
N LEU A 41 -0.63 -4.37 17.33
CA LEU A 41 -1.10 -3.63 18.50
C LEU A 41 -2.09 -4.43 19.34
N CYS A 42 -3.08 -5.08 18.71
CA CYS A 42 -4.12 -5.84 19.42
C CYS A 42 -4.11 -7.34 19.13
N ARG A 43 -3.19 -7.83 18.29
CA ARG A 43 -3.08 -9.23 17.87
C ARG A 43 -4.27 -9.79 17.08
N GLY A 44 -5.26 -8.96 16.77
CA GLY A 44 -6.37 -9.34 15.91
C GLY A 44 -5.92 -9.67 14.48
N ARG A 45 -6.34 -10.84 13.98
CA ARG A 45 -6.02 -11.34 12.64
C ARG A 45 -7.13 -10.99 11.65
N PHE A 46 -6.76 -10.66 10.41
CA PHE A 46 -7.72 -10.35 9.35
C PHE A 46 -7.07 -10.52 7.97
N ARG A 47 -7.89 -10.66 6.93
CA ARG A 47 -7.41 -10.71 5.54
C ARG A 47 -7.16 -9.28 5.03
N LEU A 48 -5.97 -9.02 4.51
CA LEU A 48 -5.68 -7.76 3.82
C LEU A 48 -6.21 -7.83 2.39
N ASP A 49 -7.35 -7.21 2.13
CA ASP A 49 -7.89 -7.10 0.76
C ASP A 49 -8.11 -5.62 0.40
N PRO A 50 -7.16 -4.98 -0.30
CA PRO A 50 -7.25 -3.56 -0.63
C PRO A 50 -8.40 -3.19 -1.59
N GLU A 51 -8.97 -4.16 -2.30
CA GLU A 51 -10.08 -3.90 -3.21
C GLU A 51 -11.45 -4.19 -2.55
N SER A 52 -11.46 -4.86 -1.40
CA SER A 52 -12.67 -5.07 -0.62
C SER A 52 -13.14 -3.80 0.09
N SER A 53 -14.44 -3.51 -0.01
CA SER A 53 -15.10 -2.42 0.72
C SER A 53 -15.12 -2.62 2.24
N SER A 54 -14.92 -3.85 2.74
CA SER A 54 -14.81 -4.14 4.18
C SER A 54 -13.45 -3.74 4.77
N THR A 55 -12.43 -3.54 3.93
CA THR A 55 -11.12 -3.06 4.39
C THR A 55 -11.19 -1.56 4.61
N ARG A 56 -10.95 -1.11 5.84
CA ARG A 56 -10.88 0.33 6.17
C ARG A 56 -9.58 0.94 5.65
N LEU A 57 -9.49 1.20 4.35
CA LEU A 57 -8.35 1.86 3.72
C LEU A 57 -8.34 3.37 4.01
N VAL A 58 -7.28 3.83 4.67
CA VAL A 58 -7.03 5.24 4.92
C VAL A 58 -6.24 5.84 3.76
N GLY A 59 -5.20 5.13 3.32
CA GLY A 59 -4.32 5.59 2.27
C GLY A 59 -3.32 4.54 1.84
N PHE A 60 -2.32 4.98 1.09
CA PHE A 60 -1.23 4.15 0.60
C PHE A 60 0.05 4.95 0.57
N PHE A 61 1.17 4.24 0.51
CA PHE A 61 2.46 4.83 0.24
C PHE A 61 3.02 4.28 -1.08
N ALA A 62 3.79 5.09 -1.78
CA ALA A 62 4.44 4.74 -3.04
C ALA A 62 5.73 5.54 -3.19
N GLU A 63 6.72 4.98 -3.86
CA GLU A 63 7.96 5.69 -4.16
C GLU A 63 7.77 6.58 -5.39
N CYS A 64 8.27 7.82 -5.34
CA CYS A 64 8.30 8.67 -6.52
C CYS A 64 9.43 8.21 -7.46
N PRO A 65 9.16 7.79 -8.71
CA PRO A 65 10.21 7.34 -9.63
C PRO A 65 11.16 8.48 -10.06
N HIS A 66 10.75 9.73 -9.84
CA HIS A 66 11.52 10.92 -10.18
C HIS A 66 12.45 11.41 -9.09
N CYS A 67 12.20 11.13 -7.81
CA CYS A 67 13.08 11.62 -6.74
C CYS A 67 13.34 10.59 -5.65
N LEU A 68 12.80 9.37 -5.80
CA LEU A 68 12.93 8.22 -4.90
C LEU A 68 12.40 8.44 -3.48
N GLU A 69 11.76 9.59 -3.23
CA GLU A 69 11.10 9.88 -1.97
C GLU A 69 9.77 9.15 -1.85
N GLU A 70 9.45 8.73 -0.62
CA GLU A 70 8.16 8.14 -0.31
C GLU A 70 7.03 9.19 -0.32
N LEU A 71 5.98 8.87 -1.06
CA LEU A 71 4.73 9.60 -1.11
C LEU A 71 3.69 8.87 -0.29
N ARG A 72 3.03 9.58 0.62
CA ARG A 72 1.79 9.14 1.27
C ARG A 72 0.61 9.82 0.59
N ALA A 73 -0.37 9.04 0.16
CA ALA A 73 -1.59 9.51 -0.48
C ALA A 73 -2.84 8.91 0.19
N ALA A 74 -3.90 9.69 0.28
CA ALA A 74 -5.21 9.18 0.73
C ALA A 74 -5.78 8.21 -0.32
N TRP A 75 -6.57 7.22 0.12
CA TRP A 75 -7.09 6.16 -0.76
C TRP A 75 -7.93 6.69 -1.93
N ARG A 76 -8.57 7.86 -1.76
CA ARG A 76 -9.30 8.54 -2.83
C ARG A 76 -8.44 8.90 -4.06
N TYR A 77 -7.11 9.00 -3.89
CA TYR A 77 -6.18 9.26 -5.00
C TYR A 77 -5.75 7.99 -5.74
N ARG A 78 -6.28 6.82 -5.39
CA ARG A 78 -6.06 5.60 -6.19
C ARG A 78 -6.41 5.89 -7.65
N GLN A 79 -5.54 5.49 -8.56
CA GLN A 79 -5.67 5.72 -10.01
C GLN A 79 -5.57 7.18 -10.49
N ALA A 80 -5.35 8.15 -9.59
CA ALA A 80 -5.27 9.56 -9.95
C ALA A 80 -3.94 9.92 -10.61
N ARG A 81 -3.98 10.97 -11.44
CA ARG A 81 -2.79 11.70 -11.94
C ARG A 81 -2.51 12.86 -11.00
N VAL A 82 -1.31 12.92 -10.45
CA VAL A 82 -0.89 13.95 -9.49
C VAL A 82 0.55 14.39 -9.76
N ALA A 83 0.94 15.53 -9.20
CA ALA A 83 2.35 15.91 -9.10
C ALA A 83 2.94 15.40 -7.78
N CYS A 84 4.19 14.93 -7.81
CA CYS A 84 4.95 14.66 -6.60
C CYS A 84 5.10 15.94 -5.78
N LYS A 85 4.70 15.92 -4.50
CA LYS A 85 4.82 17.08 -3.60
C LYS A 85 6.26 17.52 -3.29
N ARG A 86 7.26 16.71 -3.67
CA ARG A 86 8.68 16.96 -3.41
C ARG A 86 9.38 17.54 -4.63
N CYS A 87 9.25 16.90 -5.79
CA CYS A 87 9.97 17.28 -7.01
C CYS A 87 9.08 17.82 -8.13
N GLY A 88 7.76 17.82 -7.98
CA GLY A 88 6.82 18.22 -9.03
C GLY A 88 6.63 17.20 -10.16
N GLY A 89 7.37 16.10 -10.16
CA GLY A 89 7.29 15.04 -11.18
C GLY A 89 5.88 14.46 -11.34
N ARG A 90 5.48 14.22 -12.60
CA ARG A 90 4.12 13.81 -12.95
C ARG A 90 3.97 12.31 -12.77
N ILE A 91 3.06 11.90 -11.89
CA ILE A 91 2.80 10.48 -11.62
C ILE A 91 1.33 10.14 -11.84
N GLN A 92 1.09 8.92 -12.32
CA GLN A 92 -0.22 8.29 -12.31
C GLN A 92 -0.16 7.10 -11.37
N PHE A 93 -0.93 7.14 -10.28
CA PHE A 93 -1.13 5.95 -9.48
C PHE A 93 -1.86 4.90 -10.31
N VAL A 94 -1.52 3.62 -10.17
CA VAL A 94 -2.19 2.50 -10.83
C VAL A 94 -2.58 1.44 -9.81
N PRO A 95 -3.61 0.62 -10.09
CA PRO A 95 -3.95 -0.51 -9.23
C PRO A 95 -2.76 -1.45 -9.06
N LEU A 96 -2.72 -2.17 -7.94
CA LEU A 96 -1.78 -3.27 -7.82
C LEU A 96 -2.10 -4.31 -8.89
N LYS A 97 -1.07 -4.78 -9.60
CA LYS A 97 -1.19 -6.04 -10.32
C LYS A 97 -1.47 -7.14 -9.28
N PRO A 98 -2.40 -8.08 -9.56
CA PRO A 98 -2.56 -9.25 -8.72
C PRO A 98 -1.21 -9.92 -8.56
N ALA A 99 -0.75 -10.08 -7.31
CA ALA A 99 0.46 -10.85 -7.05
C ALA A 99 0.21 -12.26 -7.57
N GLN A 100 1.08 -12.76 -8.45
CA GLN A 100 1.18 -14.19 -8.70
C GLN A 100 1.44 -14.84 -7.33
N GLN A 101 0.44 -15.54 -6.82
CA GLN A 101 0.41 -16.08 -5.47
C GLN A 101 1.58 -17.04 -5.28
N ASN A 102 2.56 -16.68 -4.45
CA ASN A 102 3.42 -17.68 -3.81
C ASN A 102 2.93 -17.87 -2.38
N PRO A 103 2.31 -19.02 -2.04
CA PRO A 103 1.87 -19.31 -0.70
C PRO A 103 3.10 -19.72 0.12
N ALA A 104 3.77 -18.76 0.75
CA ALA A 104 4.71 -19.08 1.81
C ALA A 104 4.78 -17.92 2.81
N VAL A 105 3.89 -17.95 3.79
CA VAL A 105 4.17 -17.36 5.10
C VAL A 105 4.42 -18.55 6.02
N PRO A 106 5.68 -18.92 6.32
CA PRO A 106 5.93 -19.88 7.39
C PRO A 106 5.49 -19.24 8.71
N GLY A 107 4.56 -19.93 9.38
CA GLY A 107 4.11 -19.58 10.71
C GLY A 107 5.30 -19.58 11.67
N THR A 108 5.31 -18.58 12.55
CA THR A 108 6.18 -18.55 13.72
C THR A 108 5.89 -19.80 14.55
N VAL A 109 6.84 -20.74 14.60
CA VAL A 109 6.91 -21.78 15.64
C VAL A 109 7.76 -21.18 16.77
N ASP A 110 7.13 -20.93 17.91
CA ASP A 110 7.82 -20.70 19.18
C ASP A 110 7.65 -21.98 19.99
N GLY A 111 8.76 -22.48 20.53
CA GLY A 111 8.85 -23.69 21.34
C GLY A 111 8.51 -23.49 22.81
#